data_AF-A0A2M6GFK5-F1
#
_entry.id   AF-A0A2M6GFK5-F1
#
_cell.length_a   1.000
_cell.length_b   1.000
_cell.length_c   1.000
_cell.angle_alpha   90.00
_cell.angle_beta   90.00
_cell.angle_gamma   90.00
#
_symmetry.space_group_name_H-M   'P 1'
#
loop_
_entity.id
_entity.type
_entity.pdbx_description
1 polymer ?
#
loop_
_entity_poly.entity_id
_entity_poly.type
_entity_poly.pdbx_seq_one_letter_code
_entity_poly.pdbx_strand_id
1 'polypeptide(L)' 'MPETTRRPVDTAHAHQGEIVSFADGYPILVIGEASLQDLNTRLENPVPMNRFRPSLVFTGGKPYE' A
#
# COMPACT_ATOMS: atom_id res chain seq x y z
N MET A 1 -10.79 -16.85 7.74
CA MET A 1 -9.66 -17.09 8.65
C MET A 1 -10.25 -17.43 10.02
N PRO A 2 -9.95 -18.58 10.62
CA PRO A 2 -10.29 -18.85 12.01
C PRO A 2 -9.69 -17.78 12.93
N GLU A 3 -10.34 -17.45 14.05
CA GLU A 3 -9.86 -16.43 14.99
C GLU A 3 -8.51 -16.78 15.65
N THR A 4 -8.12 -18.05 15.59
CA THR A 4 -6.85 -18.56 16.10
C THR A 4 -5.68 -18.34 15.14
N THR A 5 -5.94 -18.00 13.88
CA THR A 5 -4.90 -17.79 12.87
C THR A 5 -4.21 -16.44 13.06
N ARG A 6 -2.88 -16.45 13.17
CA ARG A 6 -2.04 -15.25 13.24
C ARG A 6 -1.13 -15.19 12.01
N ARG A 7 -1.17 -14.08 11.28
CA ARG A 7 -0.23 -13.79 10.18
C ARG A 7 0.57 -12.55 10.57
N PRO A 8 1.82 -12.69 11.05
CA PRO A 8 2.62 -11.54 11.44
C PRO A 8 2.97 -10.70 10.21
N VAL A 9 3.04 -9.37 10.42
CA VAL A 9 3.74 -8.47 9.51
C VAL A 9 5.24 -8.85 9.49
N ASP A 10 5.94 -8.53 8.41
CA ASP A 10 7.39 -8.70 8.32
C ASP A 10 8.08 -8.12 9.56
N THR A 11 8.85 -8.95 10.28
CA THR A 11 9.49 -8.59 11.54
C THR A 11 10.55 -7.50 11.39
N ALA A 12 11.07 -7.27 10.18
CA ALA A 12 11.96 -6.14 9.92
C ALA A 12 11.26 -4.78 10.07
N HIS A 13 9.93 -4.76 9.95
CA HIS A 13 9.11 -3.56 9.93
C HIS A 13 8.00 -3.57 10.99
N ALA A 14 7.74 -4.70 11.64
CA ALA A 14 6.82 -4.82 12.77
C ALA A 14 7.44 -4.18 14.03
N HIS A 15 6.69 -3.32 14.73
CA HIS A 15 7.14 -2.65 15.94
C HIS A 15 6.61 -3.32 17.21
N GLN A 16 5.39 -3.86 17.17
CA GLN A 16 4.70 -4.45 18.33
C GLN A 16 4.09 -5.83 18.03
N GLY A 17 4.62 -6.53 17.01
CA GLY A 17 4.09 -7.85 16.62
C GLY A 17 2.75 -7.74 15.92
N GLU A 18 2.58 -6.69 15.11
CA GLU A 18 1.39 -6.43 14.33
C GLU A 18 1.04 -7.65 13.47
N ILE A 19 -0.25 -7.97 13.42
CA ILE A 19 -0.77 -9.06 12.60
C ILE A 19 -1.66 -8.49 11.50
N VAL A 20 -1.63 -9.15 10.35
CA VAL A 20 -2.56 -8.91 9.25
C VAL A 20 -3.60 -10.02 9.18
N SER A 21 -4.81 -9.68 8.74
CA SER A 21 -5.85 -10.68 8.50
C SER A 21 -5.78 -11.17 7.05
N PHE A 22 -6.49 -10.52 6.13
CA PHE A 22 -6.47 -10.85 4.70
C PHE A 22 -5.54 -9.98 3.87
N ALA A 23 -4.95 -8.93 4.45
CA ALA A 23 -3.97 -8.11 3.75
C ALA A 23 -2.74 -8.93 3.36
N ASP A 24 -2.09 -8.51 2.27
CA ASP A 24 -1.01 -9.28 1.65
C ASP A 24 0.28 -9.27 2.49
N GLY A 25 0.64 -8.12 3.09
CA GLY A 25 1.85 -8.00 3.90
C GLY A 25 1.77 -6.97 5.03
N TYR A 26 1.20 -5.79 4.77
CA TYR A 26 1.05 -4.73 5.75
C TYR A 26 -0.43 -4.37 5.99
N PRO A 27 -0.79 -3.85 7.16
CA PRO A 27 -2.18 -3.52 7.49
C PRO A 27 -2.72 -2.34 6.67
N ILE A 28 -1.85 -1.44 6.20
CA ILE A 28 -2.21 -0.24 5.43
C ILE A 28 -1.25 -0.13 4.25
N LEU A 29 -1.80 0.12 3.06
CA LEU A 29 -1.04 0.53 1.88
C LEU A 29 -1.30 2.01 1.59
N VAL A 30 -0.25 2.82 1.60
CA VAL A 30 -0.31 4.27 1.35
C VAL A 30 0.29 4.59 -0.01
N ILE A 31 -0.38 5.45 -0.78
CA ILE A 31 0.11 5.91 -2.09
C ILE A 31 -0.10 7.42 -2.22
N GLY A 32 0.93 8.14 -2.67
CA GLY A 32 0.82 9.56 -3.04
C GLY A 32 0.25 9.74 -4.45
N GLU A 33 -0.66 10.69 -4.64
CA GLU A 33 -1.25 11.01 -5.95
C GLU A 33 -0.18 11.39 -6.99
N ALA A 34 0.83 12.16 -6.57
CA ALA A 34 1.93 12.59 -7.42
C ALA A 34 2.73 11.41 -8.00
N SER A 35 2.92 10.34 -7.23
CA SER A 35 3.61 9.12 -7.68
C SER A 35 2.85 8.41 -8.80
N LEU A 36 1.52 8.37 -8.73
CA LEU A 36 0.69 7.79 -9.79
C LEU A 36 0.70 8.68 -11.04
N GLN A 37 0.64 10.01 -10.86
CA GLN A 37 0.70 10.95 -11.98
C GLN A 37 2.01 10.79 -12.76
N ASP A 38 3.14 10.79 -12.05
CA ASP A 38 4.47 10.59 -12.62
C ASP A 38 4.62 9.23 -13.30
N LEU A 39 4.15 8.14 -12.68
CA LEU A 39 4.10 6.83 -13.33
C LEU A 39 3.31 6.86 -14.65
N ASN A 40 2.13 7.49 -14.66
CA ASN A 40 1.28 7.56 -15.84
C ASN A 40 1.89 8.39 -16.98
N THR A 41 2.86 9.27 -16.71
CA THR A 41 3.60 9.95 -17.79
C THR A 41 4.53 9.01 -18.59
N ARG A 42 4.87 7.85 -18.03
CA ARG A 42 5.82 6.89 -18.60
C ARG A 42 5.12 5.69 -19.24
N LEU A 43 3.79 5.62 -19.15
CA LEU A 43 2.98 4.54 -19.68
C LEU A 43 2.28 5.01 -20.96
N GLU A 44 2.21 4.13 -21.95
CA GLU A 44 1.40 4.36 -23.16
C GLU A 44 -0.09 4.50 -22.82
N ASN A 45 -0.56 3.67 -21.88
CA ASN A 45 -1.93 3.68 -21.38
C ASN A 45 -1.92 3.97 -19.87
N PRO A 46 -2.44 5.13 -19.42
CA PRO A 46 -2.53 5.46 -18.01
C PRO A 46 -3.36 4.45 -17.22
N VAL A 47 -2.94 4.16 -15.99
CA VAL A 47 -3.64 3.26 -15.07
C VAL A 47 -4.34 4.03 -13.94
N PRO A 48 -5.54 3.56 -13.52
CA PRO A 48 -6.24 4.16 -12.39
C PRO A 48 -5.65 3.72 -11.04
N MET A 49 -5.85 4.56 -10.01
CA MET A 49 -5.37 4.33 -8.64
C MET A 49 -5.84 2.98 -8.04
N ASN A 50 -7.03 2.51 -8.42
CA ASN A 50 -7.58 1.24 -7.92
C ASN A 50 -6.83 -0.02 -8.40
N ARG A 51 -5.86 0.09 -9.32
CA ARG A 51 -4.94 -1.02 -9.67
C ARG A 51 -3.95 -1.33 -8.57
N PHE A 52 -3.65 -0.38 -7.70
CA PHE A 52 -2.67 -0.54 -6.63
C PHE A 52 -3.29 -0.96 -5.30
N ARG A 53 -4.63 -0.98 -5.19
CA ARG A 53 -5.37 -1.32 -3.97
C ARG A 53 -4.92 -0.52 -2.72
N PRO A 54 -4.77 0.82 -2.80
CA PRO A 54 -4.38 1.60 -1.63
C PRO A 54 -5.46 1.54 -0.56
N SER A 55 -5.04 1.50 0.69
CA SER A 55 -5.90 1.77 1.85
C SER A 55 -6.07 3.28 2.06
N LEU A 56 -5.03 4.07 1.72
CA LEU A 56 -4.99 5.51 1.88
C LEU A 56 -4.29 6.16 0.67
N VAL A 57 -4.87 7.25 0.18
CA VAL A 57 -4.26 8.11 -0.83
C VAL A 57 -4.06 9.51 -0.25
N PHE A 58 -2.89 10.10 -0.45
CA PHE A 58 -2.60 11.46 0.00
C PHE A 58 -2.17 12.37 -1.16
N THR A 59 -2.31 13.68 -0.96
CA THR A 59 -1.93 14.75 -1.91
C THR A 59 -0.93 15.71 -1.26
N GLY A 60 -0.30 16.57 -2.07
CA GLY A 60 0.61 17.62 -1.59
C GLY A 60 2.08 17.23 -1.41
N GLY A 61 2.47 15.99 -1.76
CA GLY A 61 3.87 15.54 -1.82
C GLY A 61 4.43 15.50 -3.24
N LYS A 62 5.74 15.25 -3.37
CA LYS A 62 6.41 14.94 -4.65
C LYS A 62 6.27 13.43 -4.96
N PRO A 63 6.52 13.01 -6.21
CA PRO A 63 6.57 11.59 -6.53
C PRO A 63 7.56 10.84 -5.62
N TYR A 64 7.08 9.76 -5.02
CA TYR A 64 7.81 8.83 -4.15
C TYR A 64 8.23 9.36 -2.77
N GLU A 65 7.59 10.44 -2.29
CA GLU A 65 7.68 10.89 -0.88
C GLU A 65 6.68 10.16 0.04
#